data_AF-A0A963F2H0-F1
#
_entry.id   AF-A0A963F2H0-F1
#
_cell.length_a   1.000
_cell.length_b   1.000
_cell.length_c   1.000
_cell.angle_alpha   90.00
_cell.angle_beta   90.00
_cell.angle_gamma   90.00
#
_symmetry.space_group_name_H-M   'P 1'
#
loop_
_entity.id
_entity.type
_entity.pdbx_description
1 polymer ?
#
loop_
_entity_poly.entity_id
_entity_poly.type
_entity_poly.pdbx_seq_one_letter_code
_entity_poly.pdbx_strand_id
1 'polypeptide(L)'
;MESQPNNFQLNVEPIKDRQKIKGIYFPAFLNFRQLLVTGPPGAGKSTLLRKLGGWSEEGYVDLSIDLWWRAQALSLRPREIHLGFPCKGFKDALAVFDEGWTKSIIPPELDLERVRIPPAKRFFFSVNWRNRYTFEFLIPPVEDLYAQRAKREKRGTHDVDQGVSIEQVQNQVTVYQMAALHLHLHGLNVYLRDGIDGNLLSIVDPGRS
;
A
#
# COMPACT_ATOMS: atom_id res chain seq x y z
N MET A 1 20.63 -9.66 -22.64
CA MET A 1 19.64 -10.44 -21.86
C MET A 1 18.68 -9.44 -21.26
N GLU A 2 17.58 -9.16 -21.96
CA GLU A 2 16.49 -8.35 -21.42
C GLU A 2 15.75 -9.21 -20.40
N SER A 3 15.93 -8.93 -19.11
CA SER A 3 15.02 -9.41 -18.09
C SER A 3 13.70 -8.68 -18.32
N GLN A 4 12.72 -9.36 -18.91
CA GLN A 4 11.34 -8.85 -18.89
C GLN A 4 10.98 -8.57 -17.43
N PRO A 5 10.46 -7.38 -17.08
CA PRO A 5 10.01 -7.14 -15.72
C PRO A 5 8.93 -8.17 -15.42
N ASN A 6 9.13 -8.94 -14.35
CA ASN A 6 8.17 -9.91 -13.86
C ASN A 6 6.79 -9.23 -13.79
N ASN A 7 5.86 -9.69 -14.61
CA ASN A 7 4.48 -9.20 -14.63
C ASN A 7 3.74 -9.86 -13.45
N PHE A 8 4.13 -9.49 -12.23
CA PHE A 8 3.49 -9.96 -11.02
C PHE A 8 2.07 -9.42 -11.00
N GLN A 9 1.08 -10.30 -10.91
CA GLN A 9 -0.32 -9.94 -10.83
C GLN A 9 -0.96 -10.64 -9.64
N LEU A 10 -1.54 -9.84 -8.74
CA LEU A 10 -2.30 -10.34 -7.62
C LEU A 10 -3.58 -11.04 -8.10
N ASN A 11 -3.83 -12.25 -7.62
CA ASN A 11 -5.13 -12.90 -7.76
C ASN A 11 -6.10 -12.31 -6.75
N VAL A 12 -7.24 -11.80 -7.23
CA VAL A 12 -8.18 -11.00 -6.44
C VAL A 12 -9.61 -11.28 -6.85
N GLU A 13 -10.52 -11.10 -5.91
CA GLU A 13 -11.96 -11.21 -6.15
C GLU A 13 -12.74 -10.04 -5.53
N PRO A 14 -13.92 -9.69 -6.07
CA PRO A 14 -14.76 -8.66 -5.49
C PRO A 14 -15.24 -9.02 -4.08
N ILE A 15 -15.11 -8.07 -3.15
CA ILE A 15 -15.70 -8.20 -1.81
C ILE A 15 -17.21 -8.03 -1.91
N LYS A 16 -17.94 -9.12 -1.60
CA LYS A 16 -19.41 -9.15 -1.67
C LYS A 16 -20.06 -8.42 -0.50
N ASP A 17 -19.56 -8.65 0.71
CA ASP A 17 -20.11 -8.06 1.93
C ASP A 17 -19.52 -6.67 2.19
N ARG A 18 -20.34 -5.65 1.92
CA ARG A 18 -19.90 -4.25 1.85
C ARG A 18 -20.84 -3.32 2.60
N GLN A 19 -20.25 -2.31 3.22
CA GLN A 19 -20.93 -1.19 3.85
C GLN A 19 -20.60 0.11 3.11
N LYS A 20 -21.44 1.14 3.28
CA LYS A 20 -21.22 2.46 2.69
C LYS A 20 -20.89 3.48 3.78
N ILE A 21 -19.74 4.11 3.68
CA ILE A 21 -19.29 5.17 4.60
C ILE A 21 -19.09 6.44 3.79
N LYS A 22 -19.89 7.48 4.09
CA LYS A 22 -19.83 8.80 3.41
C LYS A 22 -19.80 8.70 1.87
N GLY A 23 -20.63 7.82 1.30
CA GLY A 23 -20.71 7.66 -0.15
C GLY A 23 -19.81 6.57 -0.75
N ILE A 24 -18.80 6.11 -0.01
CA ILE A 24 -17.76 5.19 -0.51
C ILE A 24 -17.99 3.80 0.09
N TYR A 25 -17.84 2.75 -0.73
CA TYR A 25 -17.97 1.37 -0.27
C TYR A 25 -16.71 0.93 0.49
N PHE A 26 -16.90 0.17 1.56
CA PHE A 26 -15.86 -0.53 2.33
C PHE A 26 -16.31 -1.96 2.65
N PRO A 27 -15.39 -2.87 3.02
CA PRO A 27 -15.77 -4.18 3.56
C PRO A 27 -16.63 -4.03 4.81
N ALA A 28 -17.66 -4.86 4.98
CA ALA A 28 -18.58 -4.75 6.12
C ALA A 28 -17.89 -4.96 7.49
N PHE A 29 -16.79 -5.71 7.52
CA PHE A 29 -15.99 -5.92 8.74
C PHE A 29 -15.13 -4.70 9.12
N LEU A 30 -15.01 -3.68 8.26
CA LEU A 30 -14.16 -2.53 8.53
C LEU A 30 -14.69 -1.73 9.72
N ASN A 31 -13.85 -1.57 10.74
CA ASN A 31 -14.01 -0.47 11.68
C ASN A 31 -13.20 0.74 11.19
N PHE A 32 -13.87 1.85 10.94
CA PHE A 32 -13.26 3.05 10.38
C PHE A 32 -12.07 3.61 11.19
N ARG A 33 -11.99 3.32 12.51
CA ARG A 33 -10.86 3.71 13.37
C ARG A 33 -9.59 2.88 13.14
N GLN A 34 -9.69 1.76 12.43
CA GLN A 34 -8.59 0.85 12.12
C GLN A 34 -8.02 1.09 10.72
N LEU A 35 -8.68 1.91 9.90
CA LEU A 35 -8.34 2.11 8.50
C LEU A 35 -6.99 2.82 8.33
N LEU A 36 -6.10 2.19 7.58
CA LEU A 36 -4.87 2.79 7.06
C LEU A 36 -4.89 2.68 5.53
N VAL A 37 -4.81 3.81 4.84
CA VAL A 37 -4.79 3.89 3.38
C VAL A 37 -3.35 4.04 2.90
N THR A 38 -2.93 3.16 2.00
CA THR A 38 -1.61 3.20 1.38
C THR A 38 -1.70 2.93 -0.12
N GLY A 39 -0.62 3.15 -0.86
CA GLY A 39 -0.58 3.02 -2.32
C GLY A 39 0.47 3.93 -2.95
N PRO A 40 0.82 3.71 -4.23
CA PRO A 40 1.86 4.49 -4.90
C PRO A 40 1.50 5.99 -5.02
N PRO A 41 2.50 6.86 -5.27
CA PRO A 41 2.29 8.25 -5.63
C PRO A 41 1.29 8.39 -6.77
N GLY A 42 0.39 9.36 -6.68
CA GLY A 42 -0.63 9.57 -7.70
C GLY A 42 -1.90 8.71 -7.54
N ALA A 43 -1.90 7.64 -6.74
CA ALA A 43 -3.04 6.71 -6.64
C ALA A 43 -4.36 7.33 -6.13
N GLY A 44 -4.31 8.52 -5.54
CA GLY A 44 -5.50 9.25 -5.07
C GLY A 44 -5.84 9.08 -3.59
N LYS A 45 -4.88 8.61 -2.77
CA LYS A 45 -5.02 8.41 -1.31
C LYS A 45 -5.61 9.64 -0.60
N SER A 46 -4.99 10.80 -0.77
CA SER A 46 -5.44 12.04 -0.13
C SER A 46 -6.81 12.49 -0.62
N THR A 47 -7.15 12.21 -1.88
CA THR A 47 -8.50 12.47 -2.44
C THR A 47 -9.55 11.55 -1.82
N LEU A 48 -9.25 10.26 -1.64
CA LEU A 48 -10.11 9.29 -0.94
C LEU A 48 -10.37 9.75 0.50
N LEU A 49 -9.32 10.13 1.23
CA LEU A 49 -9.43 10.58 2.61
C LEU A 49 -10.20 11.90 2.76
N ARG A 50 -10.04 12.82 1.80
CA ARG A 50 -10.81 14.07 1.73
C ARG A 50 -12.30 13.79 1.51
N LYS A 51 -12.67 12.86 0.60
CA LYS A 51 -14.07 12.43 0.42
C LYS A 51 -14.65 11.81 1.70
N LEU A 52 -13.81 11.10 2.47
CA LEU A 52 -14.17 10.58 3.79
C LEU A 52 -14.25 11.63 4.89
N GLY A 53 -14.03 12.92 4.58
CA GLY A 53 -14.03 14.03 5.54
C GLY A 53 -13.07 13.78 6.71
N GLY A 54 -11.97 13.08 6.46
CA GLY A 54 -10.87 12.92 7.41
C GLY A 54 -9.89 14.07 7.29
N TRP A 55 -9.35 14.52 8.43
CA TRP A 55 -8.08 15.25 8.42
C TRP A 55 -6.97 14.24 8.11
N SER A 56 -6.23 14.49 7.03
CA SER A 56 -5.11 13.66 6.63
C SER A 56 -3.91 14.04 7.48
N GLU A 57 -3.62 13.25 8.51
CA GLU A 57 -2.24 13.16 8.97
C GLU A 57 -1.58 12.05 8.14
N GLU A 58 -0.48 12.40 7.49
CA GLU A 58 0.38 11.46 6.77
C GLU A 58 1.33 10.81 7.76
N GLY A 59 1.34 9.48 7.77
CA GLY A 59 2.29 8.67 8.51
C GLY A 59 3.32 8.03 7.59
N TYR A 60 4.45 7.65 8.17
CA TYR A 60 5.43 6.78 7.54
C TYR A 60 5.67 5.55 8.41
N VAL A 61 5.75 4.38 7.77
CA VAL A 61 6.03 3.10 8.43
C VAL A 61 7.08 2.35 7.63
N ASP A 62 8.25 2.15 8.23
CA ASP A 62 9.28 1.25 7.71
C ASP A 62 8.94 -0.20 8.06
N LEU A 63 8.68 -1.03 7.05
CA LEU A 63 8.30 -2.43 7.22
C LEU A 63 9.46 -3.32 7.68
N SER A 64 10.71 -2.85 7.61
CA SER A 64 11.92 -3.58 8.01
C SER A 64 12.27 -3.43 9.49
N ILE A 65 11.70 -2.41 10.15
CA ILE A 65 11.95 -2.13 11.56
C ILE A 65 11.15 -3.07 12.45
N ASP A 66 11.84 -3.70 13.39
CA ASP A 66 11.18 -4.51 14.42
C ASP A 66 10.17 -3.66 15.20
N LEU A 67 8.98 -4.24 15.41
CA LEU A 67 7.89 -3.59 16.13
C LEU A 67 7.30 -2.35 15.44
N TRP A 68 7.44 -2.17 14.12
CA TRP A 68 6.85 -1.02 13.40
C TRP A 68 5.35 -0.83 13.68
N TRP A 69 4.60 -1.89 14.00
CA TRP A 69 3.17 -1.83 14.37
C TRP A 69 2.89 -1.08 15.68
N ARG A 70 3.94 -0.78 16.45
CA ARG A 70 3.94 0.05 17.66
C ARG A 70 4.44 1.47 17.41
N ALA A 71 4.83 1.82 16.19
CA ALA A 71 5.39 3.12 15.87
C ALA A 71 4.47 4.25 16.35
N GLN A 72 5.07 5.33 16.88
CA GLN A 72 4.33 6.51 17.34
C GLN A 72 3.51 7.11 16.20
N ALA A 73 4.04 7.08 14.98
CA ALA A 73 3.33 7.49 13.77
C ALA A 73 1.94 6.84 13.68
N LEU A 74 1.79 5.54 13.98
CA LEU A 74 0.50 4.84 13.97
C LEU A 74 -0.39 5.16 15.19
N SER A 75 0.20 5.65 16.28
CA SER A 75 -0.54 6.03 17.49
C SER A 75 -1.32 7.32 17.34
N LEU A 76 -0.86 8.22 16.46
CA LEU A 76 -1.58 9.44 16.06
C LEU A 76 -2.79 9.16 15.15
N ARG A 77 -2.98 7.89 14.75
CA ARG A 77 -4.03 7.43 13.83
C ARG A 77 -4.01 8.17 12.49
N PRO A 78 -2.86 8.21 11.81
CA PRO A 78 -2.79 8.67 10.44
C PRO A 78 -3.70 7.78 9.61
N ARG A 79 -4.33 8.40 8.62
CA ARG A 79 -5.20 7.67 7.69
C ARG A 79 -4.50 7.42 6.38
N GLU A 80 -3.58 8.30 5.99
CA GLU A 80 -2.64 8.06 4.90
C GLU A 80 -1.34 7.56 5.48
N ILE A 81 -0.84 6.43 4.98
CA ILE A 81 0.48 5.93 5.35
C ILE A 81 1.33 5.68 4.11
N HIS A 82 2.56 6.18 4.15
CA HIS A 82 3.61 5.80 3.23
C HIS A 82 4.40 4.64 3.83
N LEU A 83 4.78 3.70 2.99
CA LEU A 83 5.52 2.51 3.41
C LEU A 83 6.99 2.64 2.99
N GLY A 84 7.88 2.41 3.94
CA GLY A 84 9.27 2.08 3.68
C GLY A 84 9.38 0.58 3.39
N PHE A 85 9.83 0.26 2.19
CA PHE A 85 10.01 -1.11 1.72
C PHE A 85 11.48 -1.53 1.88
N PRO A 86 11.80 -2.63 2.59
CA PRO A 86 13.13 -3.20 2.50
C PRO A 86 13.39 -3.67 1.07
N CYS A 87 14.43 -3.15 0.44
CA CYS A 87 14.81 -3.54 -0.92
C CYS A 87 16.13 -4.32 -0.93
N LYS A 88 16.26 -5.29 -1.84
CA LYS A 88 17.51 -6.03 -2.02
C LYS A 88 18.64 -5.08 -2.41
N GLY A 89 19.80 -5.23 -1.75
CA GLY A 89 20.96 -4.37 -1.98
C GLY A 89 20.90 -3.00 -1.29
N PHE A 90 19.79 -2.64 -0.62
CA PHE A 90 19.66 -1.41 0.14
C PHE A 90 19.68 -1.69 1.64
N LYS A 91 20.55 -1.00 2.38
CA LYS A 91 20.64 -1.17 3.83
C LYS A 91 19.37 -0.65 4.53
N ASP A 92 18.91 0.53 4.15
CA ASP A 92 17.72 1.16 4.72
C ASP A 92 16.50 0.87 3.83
N ALA A 93 15.30 0.93 4.40
CA ALA A 93 14.07 0.79 3.63
C ALA A 93 13.82 2.05 2.79
N LEU A 94 13.22 1.86 1.61
CA LEU A 94 12.91 2.93 0.67
C LEU A 94 11.41 3.11 0.55
N ALA A 95 10.92 4.34 0.69
CA ALA A 95 9.68 4.70 0.05
C ALA A 95 9.88 4.72 -1.47
N VAL A 96 8.82 4.42 -2.21
CA VAL A 96 8.85 4.37 -3.68
C VAL A 96 9.15 5.71 -4.37
N PHE A 97 9.20 6.79 -3.59
CA PHE A 97 9.50 8.14 -4.05
C PHE A 97 10.86 8.66 -3.55
N ASP A 98 11.58 7.89 -2.73
CA ASP A 98 12.91 8.26 -2.27
C ASP A 98 13.89 8.32 -3.43
N GLU A 99 14.94 9.12 -3.31
CA GLU A 99 15.97 9.23 -4.36
C GLU A 99 16.65 7.89 -4.64
N GLY A 100 16.88 7.09 -3.60
CA GLY A 100 17.43 5.73 -3.75
C GLY A 100 16.53 4.80 -4.56
N TRP A 101 15.25 5.12 -4.69
CA TRP A 101 14.32 4.42 -5.57
C TRP A 101 14.29 5.05 -6.96
N THR A 102 13.99 6.35 -7.03
CA THR A 102 13.68 7.05 -8.28
C THR A 102 14.90 7.22 -9.18
N LYS A 103 16.10 7.30 -8.61
CA LYS A 103 17.37 7.45 -9.36
C LYS A 103 18.12 6.12 -9.52
N SER A 104 17.55 4.99 -9.08
CA SER A 104 18.21 3.70 -9.21
C SER A 104 18.27 3.23 -10.66
N ILE A 105 19.44 2.80 -11.11
CA ILE A 105 19.64 2.24 -12.46
C ILE A 105 18.93 0.88 -12.57
N ILE A 106 19.01 0.07 -11.51
CA ILE A 106 18.31 -1.22 -11.42
C ILE A 106 17.04 -0.99 -10.59
N PRO A 107 15.84 -1.30 -11.11
CA PRO A 107 14.61 -1.16 -10.34
C PRO A 107 14.72 -1.88 -8.98
N PRO A 108 14.49 -1.19 -7.84
CA PRO A 108 14.56 -1.85 -6.54
C PRO A 108 13.54 -2.98 -6.42
N GLU A 109 14.01 -4.13 -5.95
CA GLU A 109 13.18 -5.31 -5.70
C GLU A 109 12.89 -5.44 -4.20
N LEU A 110 11.64 -5.74 -3.84
CA LEU A 110 11.23 -5.96 -2.45
C LEU A 110 11.93 -7.20 -1.85
N ASP A 111 12.54 -7.03 -0.69
CA ASP A 111 13.12 -8.10 0.11
C ASP A 111 12.13 -8.54 1.19
N LEU A 112 11.36 -9.59 0.86
CA LEU A 112 10.31 -10.12 1.74
C LEU A 112 10.84 -10.70 3.06
N GLU A 113 12.08 -11.19 3.10
CA GLU A 113 12.67 -11.78 4.31
C GLU A 113 12.91 -10.72 5.40
N ARG A 114 13.10 -9.47 4.97
CA ARG A 114 13.30 -8.33 5.86
C ARG A 114 12.00 -7.69 6.30
N VAL A 115 10.86 -8.02 5.70
CA VAL A 115 9.56 -7.49 6.14
C VAL A 115 9.22 -8.08 7.52
N ARG A 116 9.07 -7.22 8.51
CA ARG A 116 8.69 -7.61 9.87
C ARG A 116 7.18 -7.76 9.98
N ILE A 117 6.75 -8.84 10.60
CA ILE A 117 5.32 -9.18 10.74
C ILE A 117 4.90 -9.11 12.21
N PRO A 118 3.78 -8.42 12.54
CA PRO A 118 3.24 -8.45 13.89
C PRO A 118 2.96 -9.88 14.35
N PRO A 119 3.33 -10.24 15.59
CA PRO A 119 3.09 -11.59 16.10
C PRO A 119 1.59 -11.87 16.17
N ALA A 120 1.21 -13.13 15.97
CA ALA A 120 -0.14 -13.59 16.28
C ALA A 120 -0.44 -13.33 17.77
N LYS A 121 -1.72 -13.06 18.10
CA LYS A 121 -2.15 -12.88 19.48
C LYS A 121 -1.83 -14.15 20.28
N ARG A 122 -1.01 -14.03 21.34
CA ARG A 122 -0.56 -15.18 22.16
C ARG A 122 -1.42 -15.40 23.40
N PHE A 123 -1.86 -14.33 24.05
CA PHE A 123 -2.60 -14.40 25.33
C PHE A 123 -3.88 -13.57 25.28
N PHE A 124 -4.86 -13.91 26.13
CA PHE A 124 -6.17 -13.24 26.16
C PHE A 124 -6.09 -11.72 26.30
N PHE A 125 -5.25 -11.21 27.20
CA PHE A 125 -5.04 -9.77 27.46
C PHE A 125 -4.00 -9.11 26.54
N SER A 126 -3.33 -9.87 25.67
CA SER A 126 -2.37 -9.30 24.73
C SER A 126 -3.07 -8.54 23.60
N VAL A 127 -2.46 -7.43 23.17
CA VAL A 127 -2.95 -6.65 22.04
C VAL A 127 -2.92 -7.52 20.77
N ASN A 128 -4.05 -7.61 20.08
CA ASN A 128 -4.10 -8.23 18.76
C ASN A 128 -3.62 -7.23 17.70
N TRP A 129 -2.31 -7.20 17.44
CA TRP A 129 -1.71 -6.26 16.48
C TRP A 129 -2.19 -6.49 15.05
N ARG A 130 -2.44 -7.75 14.64
CA ARG A 130 -2.93 -8.08 13.30
C ARG A 130 -4.36 -7.58 13.05
N ASN A 131 -5.19 -7.55 14.09
CA ASN A 131 -6.56 -6.99 14.03
C ASN A 131 -6.63 -5.53 14.43
N ARG A 132 -5.52 -4.89 14.81
CA ARG A 132 -5.52 -3.49 15.24
C ARG A 132 -5.71 -2.54 14.06
N TYR A 133 -5.19 -2.91 12.90
CA TYR A 133 -5.20 -2.11 11.69
C TYR A 133 -5.86 -2.89 10.54
N THR A 134 -6.47 -2.15 9.63
CA THR A 134 -6.98 -2.65 8.36
C THR A 134 -6.36 -1.82 7.26
N PHE A 135 -5.53 -2.45 6.43
CA PHE A 135 -4.84 -1.81 5.33
C PHE A 135 -5.73 -1.83 4.09
N GLU A 136 -5.97 -0.63 3.55
CA GLU A 136 -6.50 -0.42 2.22
C GLU A 136 -5.34 -0.06 1.29
N PHE A 137 -5.00 -0.98 0.40
CA PHE A 137 -4.04 -0.73 -0.66
C PHE A 137 -4.76 -0.19 -1.89
N LEU A 138 -4.64 1.12 -2.11
CA LEU A 138 -5.14 1.79 -3.30
C LEU A 138 -4.13 1.63 -4.43
N ILE A 139 -4.35 0.64 -5.29
CA ILE A 139 -3.46 0.24 -6.37
C ILE A 139 -4.24 0.27 -7.69
N PRO A 140 -4.32 1.42 -8.38
CA PRO A 140 -4.91 1.51 -9.70
C PRO A 140 -4.13 0.72 -10.75
N PRO A 141 -4.75 0.41 -11.91
CA PRO A 141 -4.03 -0.08 -13.07
C PRO A 141 -2.84 0.83 -13.42
N VAL A 142 -1.75 0.21 -13.89
CA VAL A 142 -0.48 0.91 -14.18
C VAL A 142 -0.69 2.05 -15.18
N GLU A 143 -1.47 1.80 -16.23
CA GLU A 143 -1.76 2.79 -17.26
C GLU A 143 -2.54 4.00 -16.72
N ASP A 144 -3.54 3.74 -15.88
CA ASP A 144 -4.34 4.80 -15.25
C ASP A 144 -3.47 5.64 -14.31
N LEU A 145 -2.62 4.97 -13.53
CA LEU A 145 -1.71 5.63 -12.60
C LEU A 145 -0.67 6.47 -13.34
N TYR A 146 -0.08 5.94 -14.40
CA TYR A 146 0.88 6.65 -15.25
C TYR A 146 0.23 7.87 -15.91
N ALA A 147 -0.95 7.70 -16.53
CA ALA A 147 -1.70 8.79 -17.14
C ALA A 147 -2.08 9.88 -16.12
N GLN A 148 -2.41 9.49 -14.89
CA GLN A 148 -2.71 10.43 -13.81
C GLN A 148 -1.47 11.22 -13.37
N ARG A 149 -0.31 10.56 -13.25
CA ARG A 149 0.95 11.22 -12.87
C ARG A 149 1.47 12.15 -13.97
N ALA A 150 1.41 11.73 -15.23
CA ALA A 150 1.73 12.60 -16.37
C ALA A 150 0.85 13.86 -16.43
N LYS A 151 -0.43 13.76 -16.05
CA LYS A 151 -1.33 14.93 -15.92
C LYS A 151 -0.92 15.85 -14.75
N ARG A 152 -0.42 15.30 -13.65
CA ARG A 152 0.02 16.07 -12.46
C ARG A 152 1.36 16.77 -12.69
N GLU A 153 2.28 16.10 -13.39
CA GLU A 153 3.56 16.67 -13.83
C GLU A 153 3.33 17.91 -14.70
N LYS A 154 2.46 17.82 -15.72
CA LYS A 154 2.10 18.98 -16.57
C LYS A 154 1.55 20.18 -15.80
N ARG A 155 1.04 19.97 -14.58
CA ARG A 155 0.52 21.03 -13.70
C ARG A 155 1.59 21.58 -12.75
N GLY A 156 2.79 20.98 -12.69
CA GLY A 156 3.90 21.42 -11.84
C GLY A 156 3.61 21.29 -10.34
N THR A 157 2.72 20.38 -9.94
CA THR A 157 2.21 20.34 -8.55
C THR A 157 2.97 19.39 -7.63
N HIS A 158 3.80 18.49 -8.18
CA HIS A 158 4.44 17.41 -7.41
C HIS A 158 5.77 17.00 -8.06
N ASP A 159 6.90 17.26 -7.40
CA ASP A 159 8.24 16.98 -7.94
C ASP A 159 8.51 15.50 -8.18
N VAL A 160 7.87 14.62 -7.38
CA VAL A 160 7.93 13.15 -7.54
C VAL A 160 7.39 12.64 -8.88
N ASP A 161 6.63 13.46 -9.62
CA ASP A 161 6.05 13.08 -10.91
C ASP A 161 6.93 13.52 -12.10
N GLN A 162 8.01 14.28 -11.87
CA GLN A 162 8.88 14.75 -12.95
C GLN A 162 9.64 13.60 -13.62
N GLY A 163 9.49 13.47 -14.93
CA GLY A 163 10.20 12.49 -15.75
C GLY A 163 9.91 11.04 -15.40
N VAL A 164 8.77 10.75 -14.72
CA VAL A 164 8.46 9.38 -14.31
C VAL A 164 8.20 8.51 -15.54
N SER A 165 8.79 7.33 -15.58
CA SER A 165 8.57 6.37 -16.68
C SER A 165 7.45 5.38 -16.33
N ILE A 166 6.88 4.73 -17.34
CA ILE A 166 5.88 3.68 -17.14
C ILE A 166 6.48 2.46 -16.41
N GLU A 167 7.74 2.13 -16.68
CA GLU A 167 8.46 1.05 -16.01
C GLU A 167 8.66 1.34 -14.52
N GLN A 168 8.93 2.60 -14.17
CA GLN A 168 8.98 3.01 -12.77
C GLN A 168 7.60 2.86 -12.11
N VAL A 169 6.52 3.29 -12.76
CA VAL A 169 5.15 3.10 -12.24
C VAL A 169 4.83 1.61 -12.07
N GLN A 170 5.18 0.78 -13.05
CA GLN A 170 5.03 -0.68 -12.98
C GLN A 170 5.78 -1.26 -11.78
N ASN A 171 7.04 -0.89 -11.57
CA ASN A 171 7.82 -1.39 -10.43
C ASN A 171 7.19 -0.99 -9.08
N GLN A 172 6.71 0.26 -8.97
CA GLN A 172 6.04 0.73 -7.77
C GLN A 172 4.76 -0.07 -7.50
N VAL A 173 3.92 -0.27 -8.52
CA VAL A 173 2.71 -1.08 -8.42
C VAL A 173 3.06 -2.51 -7.98
N THR A 174 4.04 -3.15 -8.63
CA THR A 174 4.49 -4.50 -8.29
C THR A 174 4.89 -4.62 -6.82
N VAL A 175 5.70 -3.69 -6.29
CA VAL A 175 6.12 -3.75 -4.88
C VAL A 175 4.96 -3.54 -3.91
N TYR A 176 4.03 -2.63 -4.21
CA TYR A 176 2.81 -2.49 -3.39
C TYR A 176 1.96 -3.77 -3.41
N GLN A 177 1.83 -4.42 -4.57
CA GLN A 177 1.09 -5.67 -4.69
C GLN A 177 1.76 -6.82 -3.93
N MET A 178 3.09 -6.97 -4.05
CA MET A 178 3.85 -7.97 -3.30
C MET A 178 3.77 -7.75 -1.79
N ALA A 179 3.87 -6.49 -1.34
CA ALA A 179 3.71 -6.16 0.07
C ALA A 179 2.29 -6.46 0.57
N ALA A 180 1.26 -6.11 -0.21
CA ALA A 180 -0.13 -6.42 0.13
C ALA A 180 -0.35 -7.94 0.28
N LEU A 181 0.14 -8.73 -0.68
CA LEU A 181 0.10 -10.20 -0.63
C LEU A 181 0.80 -10.71 0.62
N HIS A 182 2.03 -10.27 0.86
CA HIS A 182 2.84 -10.76 1.96
C HIS A 182 2.18 -10.46 3.32
N LEU A 183 1.66 -9.24 3.52
CA LEU A 183 0.94 -8.89 4.74
C LEU A 183 -0.36 -9.71 4.90
N HIS A 184 -1.11 -9.91 3.81
CA HIS A 184 -2.33 -10.71 3.80
C HIS A 184 -2.08 -12.17 4.19
N LEU A 185 -1.09 -12.83 3.56
CA LEU A 185 -0.71 -14.22 3.85
C LEU A 185 -0.28 -14.41 5.31
N HIS A 186 0.26 -13.36 5.92
CA HIS A 186 0.64 -13.35 7.34
C HIS A 186 -0.50 -12.94 8.28
N GLY A 187 -1.73 -12.88 7.79
CA GLY A 187 -2.95 -12.70 8.59
C GLY A 187 -3.20 -11.27 9.05
N LEU A 188 -2.63 -10.25 8.40
CA LEU A 188 -3.07 -8.88 8.56
C LEU A 188 -4.34 -8.64 7.74
N ASN A 189 -5.20 -7.73 8.22
CA ASN A 189 -6.38 -7.34 7.46
C ASN A 189 -5.96 -6.43 6.30
N VAL A 190 -5.95 -6.98 5.08
CA VAL A 190 -5.57 -6.28 3.85
C VAL A 190 -6.69 -6.45 2.82
N TYR A 191 -7.06 -5.34 2.19
CA TYR A 191 -7.90 -5.35 0.99
C TYR A 191 -7.38 -4.30 0.00
N LEU A 192 -7.78 -4.45 -1.26
CA LEU A 192 -7.33 -3.58 -2.33
C LEU A 192 -8.49 -2.73 -2.86
N ARG A 193 -8.12 -1.61 -3.46
CA ARG A 193 -8.99 -0.79 -4.29
C ARG A 193 -8.25 -0.38 -5.56
N ASP A 194 -8.90 -0.51 -6.72
CA ASP A 194 -8.32 -0.18 -8.03
C ASP A 194 -8.56 1.29 -8.48
N GLY A 195 -9.15 2.11 -7.64
CA GLY A 195 -9.38 3.54 -7.87
C GLY A 195 -10.38 4.10 -6.85
N ILE A 196 -10.45 5.41 -6.65
CA ILE A 196 -11.26 6.01 -5.56
C ILE A 196 -12.74 5.55 -5.57
N ASP A 197 -13.32 5.47 -6.76
CA ASP A 197 -14.71 4.99 -6.99
C ASP A 197 -14.72 3.56 -7.57
N GLY A 198 -13.57 2.88 -7.51
CA GLY A 198 -13.32 1.57 -8.09
C GLY A 198 -13.73 0.40 -7.21
N ASN A 199 -13.38 -0.81 -7.66
CA ASN A 199 -13.76 -2.07 -7.05
C ASN A 199 -13.06 -2.29 -5.71
N LEU A 200 -13.80 -2.84 -4.76
CA LEU A 200 -13.25 -3.40 -3.53
C LEU A 200 -12.89 -4.84 -3.75
N LEU A 201 -11.63 -5.18 -3.49
CA LEU A 201 -11.08 -6.49 -3.84
C LEU A 201 -10.41 -7.14 -2.62
N SER A 202 -10.66 -8.42 -2.43
CA SER A 202 -9.89 -9.27 -1.50
C SER A 202 -8.85 -10.05 -2.27
N ILE A 203 -7.70 -10.28 -1.64
CA ILE A 203 -6.66 -11.16 -2.17
C ILE A 203 -7.14 -12.60 -2.02
N VAL A 204 -7.03 -13.38 -3.09
CA VAL A 204 -7.32 -14.82 -3.09
C VAL A 204 -6.05 -15.55 -2.70
N ASP A 205 -6.10 -16.30 -1.58
CA ASP A 205 -4.96 -17.07 -1.10
C ASP A 205 -4.62 -18.18 -2.12
N PRO A 206 -3.41 -18.18 -2.71
CA PRO A 206 -3.01 -19.20 -3.68
C PRO A 206 -2.93 -20.62 -3.08
N GLY A 207 -3.01 -20.78 -1.75
CA GLY A 207 -2.96 -22.07 -1.04
C GLY A 207 -4.28 -22.57 -0.45
N ARG A 208 -5.41 -21.88 -0.66
CA ARG A 208 -6.74 -22.31 -0.21
C ARG A 208 -7.73 -22.32 -1.39
N SER A 209 -7.73 -23.43 -2.12
CA SER A 209 -8.82 -23.86 -3.02
C SER A 209 -9.50 -25.09 -2.44
#